data_AF-A0A7C1WKS9-F1
#
_entry.id   AF-A0A7C1WKS9-F1
#
_cell.length_a   1.000
_cell.length_b   1.000
_cell.length_c   1.000
_cell.angle_alpha   90.00
_cell.angle_beta   90.00
_cell.angle_gamma   90.00
#
_symmetry.space_group_name_H-M   'P 1'
#
loop_
_entity.id
_entity.type
_entity.pdbx_description
1 polymer ?
#
loop_
_entity_poly.entity_id
_entity_poly.type
_entity_poly.pdbx_seq_one_letter_code
_entity_poly.pdbx_strand_id
1 'polypeptide(L)'
;MRNELDLSFRVQGQSVEIFEIRPMWREPDKKIEGSVAKATYVKTSKVWKVYWQRADLKWHSYKPNPQVKTLAEFLEVVDRDEYACFFG
;
A
#
# COMPACT_ATOMS: atom_id res chain seq x y z
N MET A 1 -1.33 -12.03 -23.16
CA MET A 1 -0.40 -11.99 -22.02
C MET A 1 -1.15 -11.41 -20.84
N ARG A 2 -1.36 -12.18 -19.75
CA ARG A 2 -1.78 -11.58 -18.49
C ARG A 2 -0.51 -11.13 -17.78
N ASN A 3 -0.29 -9.82 -17.70
CA ASN A 3 0.58 -9.25 -16.69
C ASN A 3 -0.16 -9.45 -15.35
N GLU A 4 0.01 -10.60 -14.71
CA GLU A 4 -0.60 -10.88 -13.40
C GLU A 4 0.14 -10.06 -12.34
N LEU A 5 -0.10 -8.75 -12.34
CA LEU A 5 0.12 -7.91 -11.17
C LEU A 5 -1.05 -8.22 -10.24
N ASP A 6 -0.88 -9.22 -9.40
CA ASP A 6 -1.90 -9.61 -8.43
C ASP A 6 -1.79 -8.67 -7.22
N LEU A 7 -2.66 -7.66 -7.17
CA LEU A 7 -2.84 -6.86 -5.97
C LEU A 7 -3.61 -7.66 -4.93
N SER A 8 -3.06 -7.70 -3.73
CA SER A 8 -3.69 -8.31 -2.57
C SER A 8 -3.63 -7.35 -1.39
N PHE A 9 -4.35 -7.68 -0.34
CA PHE A 9 -4.35 -6.92 0.89
C PHE A 9 -4.30 -7.83 2.10
N ARG A 10 -3.73 -7.31 3.18
CA ARG A 10 -3.73 -7.97 4.49
C ARG A 10 -4.16 -6.99 5.55
N VAL A 11 -4.84 -7.52 6.56
CA VAL A 11 -5.24 -6.77 7.74
C VAL A 11 -4.44 -7.29 8.93
N GLN A 12 -3.72 -6.41 9.59
CA GLN A 12 -2.96 -6.72 10.80
C GLN A 12 -3.27 -5.70 11.88
N GLY A 13 -3.98 -6.16 12.92
CA GLY A 13 -4.47 -5.28 13.99
C GLY A 13 -5.38 -4.18 13.44
N GLN A 14 -4.90 -2.94 13.49
CA GLN A 14 -5.62 -1.76 12.98
C GLN A 14 -5.08 -1.25 11.64
N SER A 15 -4.22 -2.04 10.99
CA SER A 15 -3.61 -1.65 9.73
C SER A 15 -4.13 -2.49 8.59
N VAL A 16 -4.36 -1.84 7.45
CA VAL A 16 -4.61 -2.47 6.15
C VAL A 16 -3.40 -2.17 5.27
N GLU A 17 -2.76 -3.21 4.76
CA GLU A 17 -1.64 -3.08 3.82
C GLU A 17 -2.05 -3.68 2.48
N ILE A 18 -1.85 -2.91 1.41
CA ILE A 18 -1.94 -3.34 0.02
C ILE A 18 -0.54 -3.73 -0.42
N PHE A 19 -0.43 -4.87 -1.10
CA PHE A 19 0.83 -5.37 -1.63
C PHE A 19 0.61 -6.02 -3.00
N GLU A 20 1.63 -5.94 -3.83
CA GLU A 20 1.71 -6.61 -5.11
C GLU A 20 2.36 -7.98 -4.94
N ILE A 21 1.80 -9.00 -5.59
CA ILE A 21 2.40 -10.32 -5.71
C ILE A 21 2.93 -10.44 -7.13
N ARG A 22 4.24 -10.68 -7.27
CA ARG A 22 4.90 -10.82 -8.57
C ARG A 22 5.86 -12.00 -8.59
N PRO A 23 6.09 -12.65 -9.74
CA PRO A 23 7.14 -13.64 -9.87
C PRO A 23 8.51 -13.00 -9.65
N MET A 24 9.41 -13.71 -8.98
CA MET A 24 10.79 -13.29 -8.82
C MET A 24 11.51 -13.35 -10.18
N TRP A 25 12.17 -12.26 -10.57
CA TRP A 25 12.73 -12.14 -11.92
C TRP A 25 13.73 -13.25 -12.31
N ARG A 26 14.51 -13.77 -11.34
CA ARG A 26 15.46 -14.88 -11.57
C ARG A 26 14.84 -16.26 -11.48
N GLU A 27 13.74 -16.39 -10.74
CA GLU A 27 13.12 -17.67 -10.40
C GLU A 27 11.60 -17.49 -10.47
N PRO A 28 11.00 -17.53 -11.67
CA PRO A 28 9.58 -17.18 -11.87
C PRO A 28 8.60 -18.05 -11.07
N ASP A 29 9.02 -19.26 -10.69
CA ASP A 29 8.26 -20.18 -9.85
C ASP A 29 8.12 -19.68 -8.39
N LYS A 30 8.97 -18.74 -7.97
CA LYS A 30 8.90 -18.09 -6.66
C LYS A 30 8.12 -16.78 -6.77
N LYS A 31 7.14 -16.60 -5.90
CA LYS A 31 6.41 -15.34 -5.77
C LYS A 31 7.04 -14.48 -4.67
N ILE A 32 7.15 -13.18 -4.93
CA ILE A 32 7.57 -12.17 -3.95
C ILE A 32 6.45 -11.17 -3.73
N GLU A 33 6.37 -10.64 -2.52
CA GLU A 33 5.43 -9.59 -2.15
C GLU A 33 6.16 -8.24 -2.08
N GLY A 34 5.65 -7.25 -2.79
CA GLY A 34 6.07 -5.85 -2.68
C GLY A 34 5.01 -5.04 -1.95
N SER A 35 5.36 -4.43 -0.81
CA SER A 35 4.44 -3.53 -0.12
C SER A 35 4.17 -2.29 -0.98
N VAL A 36 2.89 -1.99 -1.23
CA VAL A 36 2.44 -0.84 -2.05
C VAL A 36 2.08 0.32 -1.13
N ALA A 37 1.03 0.14 -0.33
CA ALA A 37 0.47 1.19 0.52
C ALA A 37 -0.04 0.62 1.83
N LYS A 38 -0.08 1.45 2.88
CA LYS A 38 -0.64 1.03 4.17
C LYS A 38 -1.49 2.14 4.78
N ALA A 39 -2.62 1.76 5.35
CA ALA A 39 -3.44 2.62 6.19
C ALA A 39 -3.50 2.07 7.61
N THR A 40 -3.36 2.91 8.63
CA THR A 40 -3.53 2.52 10.04
C THR A 40 -4.61 3.36 10.72
N TYR A 41 -5.60 2.71 11.30
CA TYR A 41 -6.70 3.39 11.98
C TYR A 41 -6.32 3.86 13.38
N VAL A 42 -6.46 5.16 13.64
CA VAL A 42 -6.22 5.81 14.93
C VAL A 42 -7.57 6.05 15.62
N LYS A 43 -7.87 5.28 16.67
CA LYS A 43 -9.18 5.30 17.34
C LYS A 43 -9.52 6.66 17.98
N THR A 44 -8.53 7.33 18.55
CA THR A 44 -8.71 8.60 19.28
C THR A 44 -9.14 9.73 18.34
N SER A 45 -8.57 9.79 17.14
CA SER A 45 -8.91 10.79 16.13
C SER A 45 -9.93 10.30 15.09
N LYS A 46 -10.27 9.01 15.08
CA LYS A 46 -11.19 8.37 14.12
C LYS A 46 -10.79 8.61 12.66
N VAL A 47 -9.49 8.51 12.38
CA VAL A 47 -8.92 8.66 11.03
C VAL A 47 -7.99 7.50 10.71
N TRP A 48 -7.80 7.25 9.42
CA TRP A 48 -6.78 6.38 8.88
C TRP A 48 -5.57 7.21 8.49
N LYS A 49 -4.39 6.90 9.04
CA LYS A 49 -3.13 7.47 8.58
C LYS A 49 -2.62 6.70 7.38
N VAL A 50 -2.20 7.40 6.33
CA VAL A 50 -1.75 6.81 5.06
C VAL A 50 -0.23 6.80 5.00
N TYR A 51 0.33 5.67 4.59
CA TYR A 51 1.75 5.43 4.51
C TYR A 51 2.15 4.80 3.18
N TRP A 52 3.36 5.12 2.73
CA TRP A 52 4.05 4.49 1.62
C TRP A 52 5.39 3.93 2.10
N GLN A 53 5.89 2.89 1.45
CA GLN A 53 7.20 2.33 1.77
C GLN A 53 8.24 2.95 0.84
N ARG A 54 9.35 3.44 1.41
CA ARG A 54 10.47 3.98 0.63
C ARG A 54 11.54 2.92 0.38
N ALA A 55 12.54 3.26 -0.43
CA ALA A 55 13.72 2.42 -0.68
C ALA A 55 14.52 2.06 0.59
N ASP A 56 14.28 2.74 1.72
CA ASP A 56 14.84 2.38 3.04
C ASP A 56 14.06 1.26 3.75
N LEU A 57 13.04 0.69 3.08
CA LEU A 57 12.11 -0.33 3.58
C LEU A 57 11.30 0.11 4.80
N LYS A 58 11.23 1.42 5.08
CA LYS A 58 10.46 1.99 6.18
C LYS A 58 9.17 2.61 5.67
N TRP A 59 8.18 2.65 6.55
CA TRP A 59 6.89 3.29 6.30
C TRP A 59 6.98 4.78 6.61
N HIS A 60 6.66 5.60 5.61
CA HIS A 60 6.64 7.06 5.72
C HIS A 60 5.22 7.58 5.52
N SER A 61 4.88 8.67 6.20
CA SER A 61 3.58 9.34 6.01
C SER A 61 3.46 9.81 4.55
N TYR A 62 2.34 9.53 3.90
CA TYR A 62 2.09 9.99 2.54
C TYR A 62 1.73 11.48 2.57
N LYS A 63 2.63 12.35 2.09
CA LYS A 63 2.51 13.80 2.26
C LYS A 63 1.27 14.43 1.60
N PRO A 64 0.83 14.02 0.39
CA PRO A 64 -0.36 14.60 -0.24
C PRO A 64 -1.62 14.39 0.60
N ASN A 65 -1.79 13.19 1.13
CA ASN A 65 -2.97 12.80 1.92
C ASN A 65 -2.52 11.96 3.12
N PRO A 66 -1.98 12.59 4.18
CA PRO A 66 -1.41 11.86 5.32
C PRO A 66 -2.47 11.18 6.18
N GLN A 67 -3.73 11.59 6.03
CA GLN A 67 -4.87 11.02 6.73
C GLN A 67 -6.14 11.08 5.87
N VAL A 68 -7.00 10.09 6.06
CA VAL A 68 -8.35 9.99 5.46
C VAL A 68 -9.34 9.50 6.52
N LYS A 69 -10.64 9.69 6.31
CA LYS A 69 -11.69 9.28 7.25
C LYS A 69 -12.14 7.85 7.01
N THR A 70 -12.10 7.38 5.77
CA THR A 70 -12.59 6.04 5.41
C THR A 70 -11.54 5.23 4.65
N LEU A 71 -11.73 3.91 4.63
CA LEU A 71 -10.87 3.04 3.83
C LEU A 71 -11.10 3.24 2.32
N ALA A 72 -12.32 3.65 1.91
CA ALA A 72 -12.60 3.99 0.51
C ALA A 72 -11.77 5.20 0.04
N GLU A 73 -11.73 6.27 0.84
CA GLU A 73 -10.85 7.43 0.56
C GLU A 73 -9.36 7.03 0.53
N PHE A 74 -8.94 6.04 1.33
CA PHE A 74 -7.58 5.50 1.24
C PHE A 74 -7.34 4.82 -0.12
N LEU A 75 -8.28 4.02 -0.61
CA LEU A 75 -8.17 3.37 -1.92
C LEU A 75 -8.13 4.41 -3.06
N GLU A 76 -8.92 5.48 -2.96
CA GLU A 76 -8.87 6.60 -3.93
C GLU A 76 -7.50 7.31 -3.92
N VAL A 77 -6.89 7.48 -2.75
CA VAL A 77 -5.53 8.05 -2.64
C VAL A 77 -4.50 7.14 -3.29
N VAL A 78 -4.63 5.82 -3.11
CA VAL A 78 -3.74 4.83 -3.73
C VAL A 78 -3.92 4.80 -5.24
N ASP A 79 -5.17 4.83 -5.73
CA ASP A 79 -5.48 4.83 -7.17
C ASP A 79 -5.01 6.11 -7.88
N ARG A 80 -5.17 7.27 -7.23
CA ARG A 80 -4.67 8.55 -7.78
C ARG A 80 -3.16 8.59 -7.87
N ASP A 81 -2.47 7.97 -6.92
CA ASP A 81 -1.01 7.95 -6.74
C ASP A 81 -0.30 9.23 -7.23
N GLU A 82 -0.69 10.38 -6.68
CA GLU A 82 -0.32 11.71 -7.20
C GLU A 82 1.21 11.90 -7.32
N TYR A 83 1.97 11.27 -6.44
CA TYR A 83 3.43 11.34 -6.40
C TYR A 83 4.12 10.09 -6.96
N ALA A 84 3.41 9.16 -7.61
CA ALA A 84 3.94 7.90 -8.12
C ALA A 84 4.78 7.14 -7.06
N CYS A 85 4.26 7.08 -5.84
CA CYS A 85 4.92 6.54 -4.66
C CYS A 85 4.45 5.11 -4.32
N PHE A 86 3.32 4.68 -4.87
CA PHE A 86 2.72 3.38 -4.59
C PHE A 86 3.01 2.38 -5.70
N PHE A 87 2.91 2.81 -6.96
CA PHE A 87 3.17 1.98 -8.13
C PHE A 87 4.34 2.57 -8.93
N GLY A 88 5.36 1.75 -9.21
CA GLY A 88 6.57 2.16 -9.91
C GLY A 88 7.24 1.01 -10.65
#